data_AF-A0A2V9P0U1-F1
#
_entry.id   AF-A0A2V9P0U1-F1
#
_cell.length_a   1.000
_cell.length_b   1.000
_cell.length_c   1.000
_cell.angle_alpha   90.00
_cell.angle_beta   90.00
_cell.angle_gamma   90.00
#
_symmetry.space_group_name_H-M   'P 1'
#
loop_
_entity.id
_entity.type
_entity.pdbx_description
1 polymer ?
#
loop_
_entity_poly.entity_id
_entity_poly.type
_entity_poly.pdbx_seq_one_letter_code
_entity_poly.pdbx_strand_id
1 'polypeptide(L)'
;GYPLTAANFNGFVAVCQSGKLSNVPGQGCSVSDPAVSYAPGSGDYNADGDNLDYPDTISYSQSTNNKSWLTGGIPKSDFATPAFGLEGNGKAQRFRGPNFYETDVNFYKDTHLTEGVVFQLRFEFFNIFNRANYVDLGNSGVDMNLPDGNFGVARASHQPRFWQLGGKISF
;
A
#
# COMPACT_ATOMS: atom_id res chain seq x y z
N GLY A 1 -1.04 7.06 8.57
CA GLY A 1 -2.18 6.94 7.67
C GLY A 1 -3.17 5.96 8.23
N TYR A 2 -3.94 5.37 7.32
CA TYR A 2 -4.91 4.34 7.60
C TYR A 2 -4.24 3.08 8.17
N PRO A 3 -4.98 2.27 8.94
CA PRO A 3 -4.52 0.97 9.37
C PRO A 3 -4.24 0.05 8.18
N LEU A 4 -3.12 -0.65 8.23
CA LEU A 4 -2.72 -1.64 7.24
C LEU A 4 -2.52 -3.02 7.89
N THR A 5 -2.82 -4.06 7.13
CA THR A 5 -2.64 -5.46 7.52
C THR A 5 -1.86 -6.17 6.43
N ALA A 6 -0.74 -6.79 6.79
CA ALA A 6 -0.01 -7.65 5.87
C ALA A 6 -0.73 -8.99 5.75
N ALA A 7 -0.92 -9.45 4.53
CA ALA A 7 -1.59 -10.69 4.22
C ALA A 7 -0.93 -11.35 3.00
N ASN A 8 -1.34 -12.57 2.71
CA ASN A 8 -1.00 -13.25 1.48
C ASN A 8 -2.28 -13.54 0.71
N PHE A 9 -2.37 -13.00 -0.50
CA PHE A 9 -3.52 -13.13 -1.39
C PHE A 9 -3.34 -14.17 -2.50
N ASN A 10 -2.19 -14.86 -2.49
CA ASN A 10 -1.92 -15.90 -3.46
C ASN A 10 -2.66 -17.18 -3.07
N GLY A 11 -3.07 -17.96 -4.07
CA GLY A 11 -3.66 -19.27 -3.81
C GLY A 11 -2.64 -20.29 -3.30
N PHE A 12 -3.16 -21.41 -2.82
CA PHE A 12 -2.37 -22.54 -2.35
C PHE A 12 -1.57 -23.18 -3.49
N VAL A 13 -0.25 -23.27 -3.31
CA VAL A 13 0.66 -24.02 -4.16
C VAL A 13 1.54 -24.89 -3.28
N ALA A 14 1.28 -26.19 -3.29
CA ALA A 14 2.06 -27.17 -2.56
C ALA A 14 3.25 -27.71 -3.36
N VAL A 15 4.29 -28.08 -2.64
CA VAL A 15 5.32 -29.02 -3.08
C VAL A 15 4.91 -30.41 -2.57
N CYS A 16 4.72 -31.35 -3.49
CA CYS A 16 4.42 -32.74 -3.16
C CYS A 16 5.68 -33.46 -2.69
N GLN A 17 5.53 -34.62 -2.05
CA GLN A 17 6.65 -35.43 -1.56
C GLN A 17 7.67 -35.79 -2.67
N SER A 18 7.19 -35.94 -3.91
CA SER A 18 8.02 -36.16 -5.09
C SER A 18 8.78 -34.92 -5.59
N GLY A 19 8.53 -33.74 -5.02
CA GLY A 19 9.05 -32.45 -5.46
C GLY A 19 8.22 -31.77 -6.56
N LYS A 20 7.14 -32.40 -7.04
CA LYS A 20 6.19 -31.80 -7.99
C LYS A 20 5.42 -30.65 -7.35
N LEU A 21 4.96 -29.71 -8.16
CA LEU A 21 4.16 -28.57 -7.70
C LEU A 21 2.68 -28.78 -8.04
N SER A 22 1.79 -28.50 -7.09
CA SER A 22 0.34 -28.71 -7.25
C SER A 22 -0.32 -27.87 -8.34
N ASN A 23 0.32 -26.76 -8.74
CA ASN A 23 -0.20 -25.85 -9.76
C ASN A 23 0.22 -26.24 -11.19
N VAL A 24 1.02 -27.29 -11.37
CA VAL A 24 1.43 -27.76 -12.70
C VAL A 24 0.39 -28.75 -13.24
N PRO A 25 -0.20 -28.51 -14.42
CA PRO A 25 -1.20 -29.42 -14.98
C PRO A 25 -0.71 -30.86 -15.10
N GLY A 26 -1.51 -31.81 -14.60
CA GLY A 26 -1.15 -33.23 -14.56
C GLY A 26 -0.11 -33.60 -13.48
N GLN A 27 0.32 -32.64 -12.67
CA GLN A 27 1.19 -32.83 -11.51
C GLN A 27 0.44 -32.29 -10.29
N GLY A 28 -0.49 -33.09 -9.77
CA GLY A 28 -1.17 -32.79 -8.51
C GLY A 28 -0.57 -33.61 -7.39
N CYS A 29 -0.61 -33.09 -6.17
CA CYS A 29 -0.39 -33.93 -5.00
C CYS A 29 -1.55 -34.92 -4.90
N SER A 30 -1.26 -36.12 -4.41
CA SER A 30 -2.22 -37.22 -4.30
C SER A 30 -2.04 -37.95 -2.97
N VAL A 31 -2.92 -38.89 -2.64
CA VAL A 31 -2.76 -39.70 -1.42
C VAL A 31 -1.42 -40.45 -1.41
N SER A 32 -0.93 -40.89 -2.57
CA SER A 32 0.38 -41.55 -2.72
C SER A 32 1.58 -40.60 -2.88
N ASP A 33 1.32 -39.30 -3.06
CA ASP A 33 2.33 -38.25 -3.23
C ASP A 33 1.83 -36.98 -2.51
N PRO A 34 1.80 -37.00 -1.16
CA PRO A 34 1.13 -35.97 -0.38
C PRO A 34 1.86 -34.63 -0.47
N ALA A 35 1.14 -33.55 -0.20
CA ALA A 35 1.73 -32.24 -0.03
C ALA A 35 2.56 -32.21 1.27
N VAL A 36 3.80 -31.71 1.19
CA VAL A 36 4.76 -31.70 2.32
C VAL A 36 5.26 -30.31 2.69
N SER A 37 5.16 -29.34 1.79
CA SER A 37 5.54 -27.95 2.06
C SER A 37 4.86 -26.99 1.09
N TYR A 38 4.95 -25.69 1.38
CA TYR A 38 4.55 -24.64 0.45
C TYR A 38 5.61 -24.43 -0.63
N ALA A 39 5.18 -24.08 -1.84
CA ALA A 39 6.06 -23.51 -2.85
C ALA A 39 6.41 -22.05 -2.49
N PRO A 40 7.54 -21.51 -2.99
CA PRO A 40 7.86 -20.09 -2.81
C PRO A 40 6.72 -19.18 -3.29
N GLY A 41 6.23 -18.32 -2.39
CA GLY A 41 5.14 -17.39 -2.68
C GLY A 41 3.73 -18.00 -2.66
N SER A 42 3.56 -19.26 -2.25
CA SER A 42 2.23 -19.82 -1.94
C SER A 42 1.54 -19.00 -0.85
N GLY A 43 0.23 -18.80 -0.96
CA GLY A 43 -0.65 -18.40 0.15
C GLY A 43 -1.56 -19.56 0.52
N ASP A 44 -2.77 -19.25 1.02
CA ASP A 44 -3.77 -20.22 1.50
C ASP A 44 -3.11 -21.26 2.40
N TYR A 45 -2.55 -20.77 3.51
CA TYR A 45 -1.63 -21.51 4.36
C TYR A 45 -2.35 -22.68 5.04
N ASN A 46 -3.62 -22.49 5.39
CA ASN A 46 -4.43 -23.52 6.03
C ASN A 46 -5.20 -24.40 4.99
N ALA A 47 -5.08 -24.10 3.69
CA ALA A 47 -5.72 -24.79 2.57
C ALA A 47 -7.26 -24.84 2.68
N ASP A 48 -7.89 -23.78 3.20
CA ASP A 48 -9.34 -23.68 3.36
C ASP A 48 -10.06 -23.10 2.12
N GLY A 49 -9.29 -22.61 1.15
CA GLY A 49 -9.78 -22.05 -0.11
C GLY A 49 -10.13 -20.56 -0.08
N ASP A 50 -9.91 -19.88 1.05
CA ASP A 50 -9.85 -18.42 1.12
C ASP A 50 -8.39 -17.96 1.01
N ASN A 51 -8.12 -17.02 0.09
CA ASN A 51 -6.78 -16.47 -0.08
C ASN A 51 -6.58 -15.23 0.81
N LEU A 52 -7.18 -15.16 2.00
CA LEU A 52 -6.93 -14.06 2.93
C LEU A 52 -6.20 -14.60 4.16
N ASP A 53 -4.95 -14.97 3.95
CA ASP A 53 -4.15 -15.57 5.01
C ASP A 53 -3.23 -14.57 5.67
N TYR A 54 -3.05 -14.76 6.97
CA TYR A 54 -2.03 -14.02 7.69
C TYR A 54 -0.71 -14.80 7.72
N PRO A 55 0.42 -14.13 7.47
CA PRO A 55 1.72 -14.73 7.72
C PRO A 55 2.00 -14.81 9.23
N ASP A 56 3.01 -15.60 9.61
CA ASP A 56 3.60 -15.45 10.93
C ASP A 56 4.30 -14.11 11.03
N THR A 57 3.98 -13.34 12.06
CA THR A 57 4.61 -12.06 12.33
C THR A 57 5.69 -12.21 13.39
N ILE A 58 6.93 -11.93 12.99
CA ILE A 58 8.10 -11.89 13.88
C ILE A 58 8.10 -10.57 14.67
N SER A 59 7.77 -9.47 14.00
CA SER A 59 7.84 -8.11 14.57
C SER A 59 6.84 -7.18 13.89
N TYR A 60 6.42 -6.11 14.59
CA TYR A 60 5.60 -5.04 14.00
C TYR A 60 6.44 -3.78 13.87
N SER A 61 7.52 -3.86 13.10
CA SER A 61 8.38 -2.72 12.83
C SER A 61 7.94 -2.03 11.54
N GLN A 62 7.91 -0.70 11.56
CA GLN A 62 7.69 0.05 10.32
C GLN A 62 8.51 1.32 10.35
N SER A 63 8.93 1.76 9.17
CA SER A 63 9.58 3.05 9.03
C SER A 63 8.59 4.18 9.30
N THR A 64 9.08 5.23 9.95
CA THR A 64 8.36 6.50 10.11
C THR A 64 8.81 7.54 9.07
N ASN A 65 9.81 7.22 8.25
CA ASN A 65 10.30 8.11 7.20
C ASN A 65 9.39 8.05 5.97
N ASN A 66 8.93 9.21 5.52
CA ASN A 66 8.06 9.32 4.34
C ASN A 66 8.69 8.70 3.08
N LYS A 67 10.01 8.81 2.90
CA LYS A 67 10.69 8.25 1.71
C LYS A 67 10.71 6.73 1.68
N SER A 68 10.57 6.06 2.83
CA SER A 68 10.58 4.60 2.88
C SER A 68 9.40 3.97 2.14
N TRP A 69 8.32 4.72 1.92
CA TRP A 69 7.18 4.26 1.13
C TRP A 69 7.51 4.01 -0.35
N LEU A 70 8.64 4.51 -0.86
CA LEU A 70 9.10 4.19 -2.22
C LEU A 70 9.79 2.82 -2.33
N THR A 71 10.22 2.24 -1.20
CA THR A 71 11.09 1.05 -1.18
C THR A 71 10.57 -0.07 -0.28
N GLY A 72 9.42 0.10 0.37
CA GLY A 72 8.91 -0.81 1.39
C GLY A 72 8.98 -0.16 2.77
N GLY A 73 7.90 0.53 3.17
CA GLY A 73 7.79 1.12 4.52
C GLY A 73 7.62 0.07 5.62
N ILE A 74 7.23 -1.14 5.23
CA ILE A 74 7.03 -2.32 6.07
C ILE A 74 8.03 -3.39 5.59
N PRO A 75 8.99 -3.82 6.43
CA PRO A 75 9.99 -4.81 6.03
C PRO A 75 9.37 -6.20 5.82
N LYS A 76 9.71 -6.89 4.72
CA LYS A 76 9.34 -8.31 4.56
C LYS A 76 9.92 -9.21 5.65
N SER A 77 11.05 -8.82 6.22
CA SER A 77 11.72 -9.54 7.32
C SER A 77 10.92 -9.59 8.61
N ASP A 78 9.85 -8.80 8.74
CA ASP A 78 8.93 -8.87 9.87
C ASP A 78 7.99 -10.07 9.81
N PHE A 79 8.03 -10.83 8.71
CA PHE A 79 7.13 -11.93 8.46
C PHE A 79 7.88 -13.22 8.12
N ALA A 80 7.27 -14.34 8.47
CA ALA A 80 7.64 -15.67 8.06
C ALA A 80 6.42 -16.39 7.49
N THR A 81 6.67 -17.38 6.66
CA THR A 81 5.63 -18.34 6.26
C THR A 81 5.29 -19.22 7.46
N PRO A 82 4.00 -19.41 7.79
CA PRO A 82 3.59 -20.33 8.85
C PRO A 82 4.09 -21.75 8.62
N ALA A 83 4.06 -22.58 9.67
CA ALA A 83 4.31 -24.00 9.49
C ALA A 83 3.25 -24.62 8.56
N PHE A 84 3.64 -25.64 7.80
CA PHE A 84 2.78 -26.22 6.77
C PHE A 84 1.43 -26.71 7.32
N GLY A 85 0.35 -26.23 6.73
CA GLY A 85 -1.04 -26.48 7.12
C GLY A 85 -1.54 -25.67 8.32
N LEU A 86 -0.77 -24.71 8.83
CA LEU A 86 -1.19 -23.86 9.94
C LEU A 86 -1.51 -22.43 9.48
N GLU A 87 -2.47 -21.82 10.16
CA GLU A 87 -2.74 -20.39 10.09
C GLU A 87 -1.59 -19.59 10.72
N GLY A 88 -1.27 -18.43 10.16
CA GLY A 88 -0.27 -17.55 10.75
C GLY A 88 -0.76 -16.81 11.98
N ASN A 89 0.18 -16.33 12.78
CA ASN A 89 -0.12 -15.58 14.02
C ASN A 89 -0.33 -14.05 13.81
N GLY A 90 -0.33 -13.59 12.56
CA GLY A 90 -0.45 -12.18 12.22
C GLY A 90 -1.74 -11.54 12.72
N LYS A 91 -1.62 -10.29 13.18
CA LYS A 91 -2.75 -9.50 13.68
C LYS A 91 -3.10 -8.40 12.68
N ALA A 92 -4.41 -8.19 12.53
CA ALA A 92 -4.93 -7.12 11.71
C ALA A 92 -4.57 -5.72 12.27
N GLN A 93 -4.43 -4.76 11.35
CA GLN A 93 -4.39 -3.32 11.62
C GLN A 93 -3.24 -2.86 12.52
N ARG A 94 -2.15 -3.63 12.54
CA ARG A 94 -0.94 -3.35 13.33
C ARG A 94 0.02 -2.38 12.66
N PHE A 95 -0.08 -2.21 11.35
CA PHE A 95 0.69 -1.22 10.62
C PHE A 95 -0.14 0.04 10.34
N ARG A 96 0.55 1.10 9.95
CA ARG A 96 0.00 2.40 9.56
C ARG A 96 0.60 2.82 8.26
N GLY A 97 -0.22 3.09 7.27
CA GLY A 97 0.23 3.58 5.98
C GLY A 97 0.72 5.04 6.00
N PRO A 98 1.08 5.57 4.84
CA PRO A 98 1.58 6.93 4.67
C PRO A 98 0.66 7.96 5.33
N ASN A 99 1.23 8.98 5.96
CA ASN A 99 0.45 10.11 6.42
C ASN A 99 0.32 11.17 5.31
N PHE A 100 -0.81 11.87 5.34
CA PHE A 100 -1.07 13.02 4.50
C PHE A 100 -0.73 14.29 5.28
N TYR A 101 0.05 15.18 4.65
CA TYR A 101 0.29 16.52 5.17
C TYR A 101 0.52 17.46 4.00
N GLU A 102 -0.25 18.55 3.97
CA GLU A 102 -0.22 19.54 2.90
C GLU A 102 -0.36 20.93 3.49
N THR A 103 0.25 21.92 2.85
CA THR A 103 0.15 23.32 3.23
C THR A 103 -0.16 24.14 1.99
N ASP A 104 -1.33 24.75 2.01
CA ASP A 104 -1.85 25.56 0.91
C ASP A 104 -1.86 27.02 1.33
N VAL A 105 -1.54 27.90 0.38
CA VAL A 105 -1.45 29.33 0.63
C VAL A 105 -2.19 30.09 -0.47
N ASN A 106 -3.06 30.99 -0.07
CA ASN A 106 -3.79 31.87 -0.97
C ASN A 106 -3.47 33.33 -0.65
N PHE A 107 -3.09 34.09 -1.67
CA PHE A 107 -2.90 35.53 -1.61
C PHE A 107 -3.91 36.21 -2.54
N TYR A 108 -4.68 37.15 -2.00
CA TYR A 108 -5.57 37.98 -2.80
C TYR A 108 -5.27 39.47 -2.59
N LYS A 109 -5.41 40.24 -3.67
CA LYS A 109 -5.29 41.69 -3.64
C LYS A 109 -6.41 42.33 -4.43
N ASP A 110 -7.13 43.21 -3.75
CA ASP A 110 -8.15 44.06 -4.36
C ASP A 110 -7.49 45.37 -4.79
N THR A 111 -7.66 45.70 -6.07
CA THR A 111 -7.16 46.92 -6.70
C THR A 111 -8.35 47.68 -7.23
N HIS A 112 -8.61 48.86 -6.67
CA HIS A 112 -9.66 49.75 -7.17
C HIS A 112 -9.20 50.34 -8.50
N LEU A 113 -9.91 50.02 -9.58
CA LEU A 113 -9.63 50.55 -10.92
C LEU A 113 -10.36 51.88 -11.13
N THR A 114 -11.60 51.98 -10.66
CA THR A 114 -12.40 53.22 -10.63
C THR A 114 -13.24 53.27 -9.34
N GLU A 115 -14.05 54.31 -9.16
CA GLU A 115 -14.96 54.45 -8.01
C GLU A 115 -16.01 53.33 -7.93
N GLY A 116 -16.39 52.74 -9.08
CA GLY A 116 -17.35 51.65 -9.16
C GLY A 116 -16.74 50.29 -9.50
N VAL A 117 -15.47 50.22 -9.91
CA VAL A 117 -14.86 48.98 -10.44
C VAL A 117 -13.68 48.54 -9.58
N VAL A 118 -13.76 47.30 -9.07
CA VAL A 118 -12.68 46.64 -8.32
C VAL A 118 -12.20 45.42 -9.07
N PHE A 119 -10.88 45.31 -9.25
CA PHE A 119 -10.22 44.11 -9.76
C PHE A 119 -9.52 43.36 -8.63
N GLN A 120 -9.92 42.11 -8.42
CA GLN A 120 -9.31 41.20 -7.46
C GLN A 120 -8.40 40.21 -8.19
N LEU A 121 -7.12 40.19 -7.82
CA LEU A 121 -6.14 39.21 -8.27
C LEU A 121 -5.94 38.16 -7.16
N ARG A 122 -5.94 36.87 -7.52
CA ARG A 122 -5.74 35.74 -6.58
C ARG A 122 -4.61 34.83 -7.05
N PHE A 123 -3.69 34.52 -6.15
CA PHE A 123 -2.63 33.53 -6.33
C PHE A 123 -2.83 32.41 -5.32
N GLU A 124 -2.99 31.19 -5.79
CA GLU A 124 -3.19 30.03 -4.93
C GLU A 124 -2.08 29.02 -5.19
N PHE A 125 -1.42 28.59 -4.12
CA PHE A 125 -0.36 27.58 -4.11
C PHE A 125 -0.85 26.39 -3.31
N PHE A 126 -0.87 25.22 -3.94
CA PHE A 126 -1.22 23.96 -3.29
C PHE A 126 0.05 23.16 -3.02
N ASN A 127 0.16 22.55 -1.85
CA ASN A 127 1.35 21.83 -1.41
C ASN A 127 2.63 22.66 -1.57
N ILE A 128 2.69 23.86 -0.95
CA ILE A 128 3.77 24.84 -1.16
C ILE A 128 5.17 24.28 -0.86
N PHE A 129 5.28 23.36 0.10
CA PHE A 129 6.52 22.66 0.47
C PHE A 129 6.86 21.46 -0.42
N ASN A 130 5.99 21.10 -1.36
CA ASN A 130 6.15 19.97 -2.28
C ASN A 130 6.45 18.66 -1.58
N ARG A 131 5.73 18.39 -0.49
CA ARG A 131 5.83 17.12 0.21
C ARG A 131 5.14 16.03 -0.62
N ALA A 132 5.79 14.90 -0.80
CA ALA A 132 5.15 13.74 -1.41
C ALA A 132 4.07 13.18 -0.46
N ASN A 133 2.82 13.20 -0.90
CA ASN A 133 1.68 12.61 -0.22
C ASN A 133 1.27 11.33 -0.96
N TYR A 134 1.51 10.17 -0.37
CA TYR A 134 1.24 8.88 -1.02
C TYR A 134 -0.21 8.43 -0.78
N VAL A 135 -0.77 7.73 -1.77
CA VAL A 135 -2.08 7.08 -1.61
C VAL A 135 -1.91 5.87 -0.69
N ASP A 136 -2.76 5.82 0.33
CA ASP A 136 -2.71 4.79 1.37
C ASP A 136 -3.75 3.67 1.10
N LEU A 137 -4.89 4.02 0.52
CA LEU A 137 -6.04 3.11 0.36
C LEU A 137 -6.32 2.69 -1.09
N GLY A 138 -7.02 1.56 -1.23
CA GLY A 138 -7.51 1.03 -2.50
C GLY A 138 -6.44 0.31 -3.32
N ASN A 139 -6.79 -0.08 -4.55
CA ASN A 139 -5.91 -0.85 -5.43
C ASN A 139 -4.59 -0.13 -5.80
N SER A 140 -4.53 1.19 -5.61
CA SER A 140 -3.32 1.99 -5.84
C SER A 140 -2.59 2.39 -4.55
N GLY A 141 -3.06 1.90 -3.40
CA GLY A 141 -2.47 2.14 -2.08
C GLY A 141 -1.16 1.38 -1.87
N VAL A 142 -0.78 1.26 -0.60
CA VAL A 142 0.38 0.45 -0.20
C VAL A 142 0.12 -1.02 -0.53
N ASP A 143 1.10 -1.66 -1.16
CA ASP A 143 1.02 -3.09 -1.44
C ASP A 143 1.16 -3.90 -0.14
N MET A 144 0.15 -4.68 0.20
CA MET A 144 0.11 -5.48 1.43
C MET A 144 0.15 -6.98 1.15
N ASN A 145 0.34 -7.39 -0.12
CA ASN A 145 0.50 -8.79 -0.48
C ASN A 145 1.96 -9.22 -0.24
N LEU A 146 2.22 -10.00 0.80
CA LEU A 146 3.58 -10.34 1.24
C LEU A 146 4.47 -10.97 0.14
N PRO A 147 3.96 -11.86 -0.73
CA PRO A 147 4.75 -12.43 -1.81
C PRO A 147 5.21 -11.40 -2.85
N ASP A 148 4.51 -10.29 -3.04
CA ASP A 148 4.77 -9.34 -4.12
C ASP A 148 6.13 -8.65 -3.96
N GLY A 149 6.86 -8.48 -5.06
CA GLY A 149 8.16 -7.81 -5.04
C GLY A 149 8.11 -6.38 -4.50
N ASN A 150 6.95 -5.73 -4.60
CA ASN A 150 6.70 -4.36 -4.16
C ASN A 150 6.00 -4.28 -2.78
N PHE A 151 5.99 -5.34 -1.99
CA PHE A 151 5.39 -5.31 -0.65
C PHE A 151 5.85 -4.10 0.18
N GLY A 152 4.90 -3.43 0.83
CA GLY A 152 5.11 -2.24 1.64
C GLY A 152 5.40 -0.96 0.84
N VAL A 153 5.40 -1.01 -0.50
CA VAL A 153 5.61 0.15 -1.37
C VAL A 153 4.28 0.85 -1.65
N ALA A 154 4.26 2.18 -1.56
CA ALA A 154 3.15 2.98 -2.05
C ALA A 154 3.20 3.11 -3.57
N ARG A 155 2.11 2.77 -4.24
CA ARG A 155 2.06 2.65 -5.70
C ARG A 155 1.49 3.88 -6.41
N ALA A 156 0.95 4.84 -5.67
CA ALA A 156 0.46 6.11 -6.20
C ALA A 156 0.68 7.26 -5.21
N SER A 157 0.54 8.49 -5.71
CA SER A 157 0.59 9.71 -4.93
C SER A 157 -0.59 10.63 -5.24
N HIS A 158 -0.92 11.49 -4.28
CA HIS A 158 -1.79 12.64 -4.48
C HIS A 158 -1.11 13.71 -5.35
N GLN A 159 -1.83 14.77 -5.68
CA GLN A 159 -1.31 15.84 -6.52
C GLN A 159 0.03 16.39 -5.99
N PRO A 160 1.01 16.58 -6.88
CA PRO A 160 2.22 17.34 -6.55
C PRO A 160 1.87 18.82 -6.40
N ARG A 161 2.85 19.63 -5.98
CA ARG A 161 2.69 21.08 -5.93
C ARG A 161 2.20 21.65 -7.26
N PHE A 162 1.13 22.41 -7.21
CA PHE A 162 0.63 23.19 -8.33
C PHE A 162 0.15 24.55 -7.86
N TRP A 163 -0.04 25.46 -8.81
CA TRP A 163 -0.43 26.84 -8.54
C TRP A 163 -1.48 27.27 -9.55
N GLN A 164 -2.36 28.18 -9.13
CA GLN A 164 -3.36 28.78 -10.01
C GLN A 164 -3.43 30.29 -9.80
N LEU A 165 -3.81 30.97 -10.89
CA LEU A 165 -4.00 32.40 -10.95
C LEU A 165 -5.45 32.68 -11.31
N GLY A 166 -6.12 33.52 -10.52
CA GLY A 166 -7.50 33.91 -10.73
C GLY A 166 -7.65 35.43 -10.77
N GLY A 167 -8.58 35.91 -11.61
CA GLY A 167 -8.98 37.32 -11.65
C GLY A 167 -10.49 37.44 -11.53
N LYS A 168 -10.97 38.42 -10.74
CA LYS A 168 -12.40 38.77 -10.63
C LYS A 168 -12.57 40.28 -10.81
N ILE A 169 -13.49 40.68 -11.67
CA ILE A 169 -13.96 42.08 -11.80
C ILE A 169 -15.31 42.19 -11.09
N SER A 170 -15.52 43.26 -10.34
CA SER A 170 -16.80 43.56 -9.69
C SER A 170 -17.17 45.03 -9.94
N PHE A 171 -18.45 45.29 -10.18
CA PHE A 171 -19.03 46.58 -10.56
C PHE A 171 -20.39 46.80 -9.88
#